data_AF-A0A246EEW9-F1
#
_entry.id   AF-A0A246EEW9-F1
#
_cell.length_a   1.000
_cell.length_b   1.000
_cell.length_c   1.000
_cell.angle_alpha   90.00
_cell.angle_beta   90.00
_cell.angle_gamma   90.00
#
_symmetry.space_group_name_H-M   'P 1'
#
loop_
_entity.id
_entity.type
_entity.pdbx_description
1 polymer ?
#
loop_
_entity_poly.entity_id
_entity_poly.type
_entity_poly.pdbx_seq_one_letter_code
_entity_poly.pdbx_strand_id
1 'polypeptide(L)'
;MEKKFKLLLLALGALTLFSACSSVYTDDEMRARGMMMVLSKTMGSTSFEKRWKTTNKAAIVDSFKNGERDGEFKRYYLNGNLLMRYYFKAENVEGPWEDYYPNGKLLMSGQMKANKEVGNWKYYDENGNLLGEAPYNQIPKAIRDAKEKNIDQFWKDIKSGK
;
A
#
# COMPACT_ATOMS: atom_id res chain seq x y z
N MET A 1 30.10 15.49 36.66
CA MET A 1 29.35 16.39 35.76
C MET A 1 28.69 15.54 34.68
N GLU A 2 27.48 15.06 34.95
CA GLU A 2 26.70 14.27 33.99
C GLU A 2 25.79 15.21 33.19
N LYS A 3 26.03 15.32 31.88
CA LYS A 3 25.12 16.06 30.99
C LYS A 3 23.98 15.12 30.58
N LYS A 4 22.80 15.35 31.16
CA LYS A 4 21.54 14.70 30.80
C LYS A 4 21.18 15.04 29.34
N PHE A 5 21.24 14.03 28.47
CA PHE A 5 20.78 14.13 27.08
C PHE A 5 19.25 14.09 27.07
N LYS A 6 18.61 15.25 26.87
CA LYS A 6 17.16 15.30 26.62
C LYS A 6 16.91 14.87 25.17
N LEU A 7 16.56 13.60 25.00
CA LEU A 7 15.99 13.10 23.75
C LEU A 7 14.56 13.65 23.63
N LEU A 8 14.37 14.71 22.84
CA LEU A 8 13.04 15.15 22.44
C LEU A 8 12.47 14.12 21.46
N LEU A 9 11.63 13.22 21.97
CA LEU A 9 10.69 12.44 21.18
C LEU A 9 9.63 13.39 20.63
N LEU A 10 9.81 13.87 19.40
CA LEU A 10 8.80 14.64 18.69
C LEU A 10 8.12 13.78 17.62
N ALA A 11 6.81 13.64 17.82
CA ALA A 11 5.78 13.33 16.84
C ALA A 11 5.76 11.93 16.22
N LEU A 12 5.16 11.01 16.98
CA LEU A 12 4.17 10.04 16.52
C LEU A 12 3.42 10.53 15.25
N GLY A 13 3.63 9.84 14.12
CA GLY A 13 2.89 10.15 12.89
C GLY A 13 3.38 9.50 11.60
N ALA A 14 4.46 8.70 11.62
CA ALA A 14 5.00 8.08 10.40
C ALA A 14 5.37 6.58 10.54
N LEU A 15 5.01 5.93 11.66
CA LEU A 15 5.59 4.63 12.03
C LEU A 15 4.63 3.42 11.99
N THR A 16 3.47 3.50 11.34
CA THR A 16 2.58 2.33 11.18
C THR A 16 2.68 1.64 9.82
N LEU A 17 3.38 2.23 8.83
CA LEU A 17 3.61 1.58 7.54
C LEU A 17 4.95 0.83 7.46
N PHE A 18 5.95 1.18 8.27
CA PHE A 18 7.24 0.50 8.23
C PHE A 18 7.31 -0.75 9.12
N SER A 19 6.72 -0.75 10.32
CA SER A 19 6.86 -1.90 11.25
C SER A 19 6.01 -3.11 10.86
N ALA A 20 4.88 -2.89 10.16
CA ALA A 20 4.02 -3.97 9.69
C ALA A 20 4.42 -4.53 8.31
N CYS A 21 5.30 -3.86 7.55
CA CYS A 21 5.67 -4.31 6.21
C CYS A 21 7.01 -5.05 6.15
N SER A 22 7.99 -4.73 7.02
CA SER A 22 9.31 -5.37 6.98
C SER A 22 9.30 -6.84 7.40
N SER A 23 8.36 -7.25 8.25
CA SER A 23 8.21 -8.66 8.70
C SER A 23 7.45 -9.54 7.70
N VAL A 24 7.03 -8.98 6.57
CA VAL A 24 6.13 -9.66 5.64
C VAL A 24 6.80 -9.93 4.29
N TYR A 25 7.74 -9.08 3.86
CA TYR A 25 8.54 -9.34 2.66
C TYR A 25 9.66 -10.32 2.96
N THR A 26 9.90 -11.26 2.06
CA THR A 26 11.06 -12.14 2.17
C THR A 26 12.33 -11.41 1.73
N ASP A 27 13.49 -11.85 2.22
CA ASP A 27 14.78 -11.30 1.80
C ASP A 27 14.96 -11.35 0.28
N ASP A 28 14.47 -12.41 -0.36
CA ASP A 28 14.53 -12.56 -1.82
C ASP A 28 13.64 -11.57 -2.56
N GLU A 29 12.47 -11.24 -2.01
CA GLU A 29 11.61 -10.19 -2.57
C GLU A 29 12.26 -8.82 -2.46
N MET A 30 12.91 -8.55 -1.33
CA MET A 30 13.63 -7.30 -1.14
C MET A 30 14.83 -7.18 -2.07
N ARG A 31 15.59 -8.28 -2.25
CA ARG A 31 16.67 -8.35 -3.25
C ARG A 31 16.15 -8.15 -4.66
N ALA A 32 15.05 -8.79 -5.04
CA ALA A 32 14.45 -8.64 -6.36
C ALA A 32 14.02 -7.18 -6.62
N ARG A 33 13.37 -6.53 -5.65
CA ARG A 33 13.02 -5.10 -5.75
C ARG A 33 14.27 -4.22 -5.85
N GLY A 34 15.30 -4.49 -5.06
CA GLY A 34 16.59 -3.79 -5.16
C GLY A 34 17.24 -3.94 -6.53
N MET A 35 17.15 -5.14 -7.12
CA MET A 35 17.61 -5.36 -8.49
C MET A 35 16.77 -4.57 -9.51
N MET A 36 15.44 -4.55 -9.37
CA MET A 36 14.57 -3.74 -10.25
C MET A 36 14.88 -2.24 -10.15
N MET A 37 15.18 -1.75 -8.94
CA MET A 37 15.64 -0.39 -8.70
C MET A 37 16.93 -0.10 -9.49
N VAL A 38 17.97 -0.93 -9.36
CA VAL A 38 19.23 -0.77 -10.09
C VAL A 38 19.00 -0.80 -11.62
N LEU A 39 18.21 -1.77 -12.09
CA LEU A 39 17.88 -1.90 -13.52
C LEU A 39 17.09 -0.70 -14.07
N SER A 40 16.23 -0.08 -13.26
CA SER A 40 15.50 1.12 -13.71
C SER A 40 16.40 2.32 -13.98
N LYS A 41 17.62 2.37 -13.41
CA LYS A 41 18.60 3.43 -13.74
C LYS A 41 19.13 3.30 -15.16
N THR A 42 19.17 2.09 -15.72
CA THR A 42 19.69 1.84 -17.08
C THR A 42 18.57 1.74 -18.11
N MET A 43 17.42 1.17 -17.74
CA MET A 43 16.28 0.95 -18.64
C MET A 43 15.19 2.03 -18.56
N GLY A 44 15.36 3.03 -17.69
CA GLY A 44 14.39 4.11 -17.45
C GLY A 44 13.27 3.67 -16.51
N SER A 45 12.38 2.78 -16.96
CA SER A 45 11.24 2.31 -16.15
C SER A 45 11.15 0.78 -16.11
N THR A 46 10.91 0.24 -14.93
CA THR A 46 10.75 -1.20 -14.70
C THR A 46 9.69 -1.47 -13.65
N SER A 47 9.26 -2.74 -13.53
CA SER A 47 8.29 -3.15 -12.51
C SER A 47 8.67 -4.47 -11.87
N PHE A 48 8.49 -4.58 -10.56
CA PHE A 48 8.48 -5.85 -9.85
C PHE A 48 7.06 -6.40 -9.83
N GLU A 49 6.91 -7.71 -10.10
CA GLU A 49 5.64 -8.41 -9.95
C GLU A 49 5.81 -9.67 -9.08
N LYS A 50 5.02 -9.75 -8.01
CA LYS A 50 4.79 -11.02 -7.29
C LYS A 50 3.51 -11.64 -7.80
N ARG A 51 3.53 -12.93 -8.13
CA ARG A 51 2.37 -13.69 -8.61
C ARG A 51 1.85 -14.66 -7.54
N TRP A 52 0.55 -14.92 -7.58
CA TRP A 52 -0.08 -16.03 -6.87
C TRP A 52 0.40 -17.36 -7.44
N LYS A 53 0.76 -18.32 -6.60
CA LYS A 53 1.26 -19.63 -7.07
C LYS A 53 0.15 -20.47 -7.70
N THR A 54 -1.08 -20.35 -7.20
CA THR A 54 -2.23 -21.15 -7.63
C THR A 54 -2.88 -20.63 -8.90
N THR A 55 -2.92 -19.31 -9.10
CA THR A 55 -3.60 -18.71 -10.27
C THR A 55 -2.64 -18.10 -11.29
N ASN A 56 -1.36 -17.95 -10.95
CA ASN A 56 -0.34 -17.24 -11.72
C ASN A 56 -0.68 -15.77 -12.06
N LYS A 57 -1.75 -15.23 -11.50
CA LYS A 57 -2.12 -13.81 -11.62
C LYS A 57 -1.23 -12.96 -10.72
N ALA A 58 -1.09 -11.68 -11.05
CA ALA A 58 -0.40 -10.71 -10.22
C ALA A 58 -1.05 -10.64 -8.83
N ALA A 59 -0.21 -10.64 -7.78
CA ALA A 59 -0.58 -10.39 -6.40
C ALA A 59 -0.10 -9.00 -5.97
N ILE A 60 1.10 -8.59 -6.39
CA ILE A 60 1.69 -7.27 -6.13
C ILE A 60 2.38 -6.78 -7.39
N VAL A 61 2.17 -5.50 -7.73
CA VAL A 61 2.94 -4.79 -8.77
C VAL A 61 3.51 -3.52 -8.16
N ASP A 62 4.81 -3.28 -8.37
CA ASP A 62 5.53 -2.09 -7.90
C ASP A 62 6.35 -1.52 -9.04
N SER A 63 6.26 -0.20 -9.24
CA SER A 63 6.83 0.50 -10.39
C SER A 63 8.06 1.30 -9.96
N PHE A 64 9.11 1.23 -10.77
CA PHE A 64 10.37 1.91 -10.53
C PHE A 64 10.76 2.74 -11.75
N LYS A 65 11.31 3.92 -11.50
CA LYS A 65 11.84 4.81 -12.52
C LYS A 65 13.15 5.42 -12.03
N ASN A 66 14.18 5.39 -12.87
CA ASN A 66 15.46 6.04 -12.61
C ASN A 66 16.09 5.72 -11.24
N GLY A 67 15.87 4.52 -10.71
CA GLY A 67 16.42 4.09 -9.43
C GLY A 67 15.56 4.39 -8.21
N GLU A 68 14.32 4.84 -8.39
CA GLU A 68 13.39 5.17 -7.30
C GLU A 68 12.03 4.51 -7.55
N ARG A 69 11.22 4.34 -6.49
CA ARG A 69 9.81 3.99 -6.66
C ARG A 69 9.06 5.18 -7.23
N ASP A 70 8.44 4.97 -8.39
CA ASP A 70 7.72 6.00 -9.13
C ASP A 70 6.66 5.34 -10.01
N GLY A 71 5.45 5.87 -9.96
CA GLY A 71 4.29 5.31 -10.64
C GLY A 71 3.41 4.47 -9.72
N GLU A 72 2.65 3.57 -10.31
CA GLU A 72 1.55 2.89 -9.64
C GLU A 72 2.02 1.67 -8.83
N PHE A 73 1.53 1.55 -7.60
CA PHE A 73 1.62 0.36 -6.77
C PHE A 73 0.24 -0.30 -6.67
N LYS A 74 0.19 -1.62 -6.84
CA LYS A 74 -1.05 -2.41 -6.76
C LYS A 74 -0.89 -3.63 -5.89
N ARG A 75 -1.97 -3.99 -5.20
CA ARG A 75 -2.20 -5.35 -4.70
C ARG A 75 -3.51 -5.88 -5.24
N TYR A 76 -3.57 -7.19 -5.44
CA TYR A 76 -4.74 -7.88 -5.96
C TYR A 76 -5.17 -8.97 -4.99
N TYR A 77 -6.46 -9.25 -4.96
CA TYR A 77 -7.00 -10.47 -4.37
C TYR A 77 -6.62 -11.68 -5.21
N LEU A 78 -6.75 -12.88 -4.62
CA LEU A 78 -6.50 -14.16 -5.30
C LEU A 78 -7.38 -14.36 -6.54
N ASN A 79 -8.62 -13.84 -6.52
CA ASN A 79 -9.53 -13.88 -7.66
C ASN A 79 -9.06 -12.99 -8.85
N GLY A 80 -8.09 -12.11 -8.61
CA GLY A 80 -7.52 -11.17 -9.58
C GLY A 80 -8.13 -9.78 -9.54
N ASN A 81 -9.13 -9.53 -8.69
CA ASN A 81 -9.67 -8.19 -8.49
C ASN A 81 -8.67 -7.32 -7.74
N LEU A 82 -8.71 -6.01 -7.99
CA LEU A 82 -7.86 -5.06 -7.29
C LEU A 82 -8.24 -5.03 -5.80
N LEU A 83 -7.23 -5.02 -4.94
CA LEU A 83 -7.38 -4.87 -3.49
C LEU A 83 -7.06 -3.43 -3.08
N MET A 84 -5.99 -2.87 -3.63
CA MET A 84 -5.63 -1.46 -3.46
C MET A 84 -4.78 -0.96 -4.62
N ARG A 85 -4.85 0.35 -4.88
CA ARG A 85 -3.88 1.07 -5.70
C ARG A 85 -3.56 2.45 -5.12
N TYR A 86 -2.31 2.85 -5.28
CA TYR A 86 -1.84 4.20 -4.99
C TYR A 86 -0.58 4.49 -5.79
N TYR A 87 -0.10 5.73 -5.76
CA TYR A 87 0.99 6.18 -6.63
C TYR A 87 2.16 6.70 -5.82
N PHE A 88 3.37 6.36 -6.26
CA PHE A 88 4.62 6.96 -5.82
C PHE A 88 5.06 8.04 -6.80
N LYS A 89 5.62 9.12 -6.28
CA LYS A 89 6.33 10.15 -7.04
C LYS A 89 7.55 10.58 -6.24
N ALA A 90 8.75 10.35 -6.78
CA ALA A 90 10.01 10.58 -6.07
C ALA A 90 9.98 10.02 -4.63
N GLU A 91 9.72 8.71 -4.52
CA GLU A 91 9.62 7.92 -3.27
C GLU A 91 8.46 8.25 -2.32
N ASN A 92 7.74 9.35 -2.55
CA ASN A 92 6.58 9.72 -1.73
C ASN A 92 5.28 9.18 -2.33
N VAL A 93 4.37 8.70 -1.49
CA VAL A 93 2.99 8.46 -1.90
C VAL A 93 2.33 9.81 -2.20
N GLU A 94 1.87 9.97 -3.44
CA GLU A 94 1.37 11.22 -4.01
C GLU A 94 0.23 10.92 -4.99
N GLY A 95 -0.86 11.68 -4.93
CA GLY A 95 -2.01 11.52 -5.82
C GLY A 95 -3.07 10.55 -5.27
N PRO A 96 -3.84 9.89 -6.14
CA PRO A 96 -5.01 9.12 -5.72
C PRO A 96 -4.63 7.87 -4.93
N TRP A 97 -5.44 7.57 -3.93
CA TRP A 97 -5.41 6.31 -3.18
C TRP A 97 -6.79 5.67 -3.26
N GLU A 98 -6.84 4.36 -3.50
CA GLU A 98 -8.08 3.61 -3.54
C GLU A 98 -7.91 2.20 -2.98
N ASP A 99 -8.83 1.81 -2.11
CA ASP A 99 -8.99 0.45 -1.63
C ASP A 99 -10.31 -0.11 -2.14
N TYR A 100 -10.37 -1.43 -2.27
CA TYR A 100 -11.47 -2.13 -2.91
C TYR A 100 -12.01 -3.27 -2.02
N TYR A 101 -13.22 -3.70 -2.32
CA TYR A 101 -13.79 -4.96 -1.84
C TYR A 101 -13.40 -6.12 -2.76
N PRO A 102 -13.49 -7.38 -2.28
CA PRO A 102 -13.21 -8.57 -3.11
C PRO A 102 -14.08 -8.68 -4.37
N ASN A 103 -15.27 -8.06 -4.37
CA ASN A 103 -16.17 -8.01 -5.52
C ASN A 103 -15.76 -6.96 -6.58
N GLY A 104 -14.68 -6.21 -6.35
CA GLY A 104 -14.14 -5.21 -7.26
C GLY A 104 -14.75 -3.81 -7.11
N LYS A 105 -15.70 -3.60 -6.19
CA LYS A 105 -16.24 -2.27 -5.89
C LYS A 105 -15.32 -1.50 -4.96
N LEU A 106 -15.37 -0.17 -5.03
CA LEU A 106 -14.58 0.69 -4.13
C LEU A 106 -15.00 0.46 -2.68
N LEU A 107 -14.01 0.38 -1.80
CA LEU A 107 -14.15 0.42 -0.35
C LEU A 107 -13.98 1.87 0.13
N MET A 108 -12.91 2.52 -0.33
CA MET A 108 -12.67 3.93 -0.09
C MET A 108 -11.72 4.53 -1.12
N SER A 109 -11.79 5.85 -1.29
CA SER A 109 -10.91 6.60 -2.18
C SER A 109 -10.58 7.98 -1.62
N GLY A 110 -9.37 8.46 -1.84
CA GLY A 110 -8.93 9.78 -1.41
C GLY A 110 -7.67 10.26 -2.13
N GLN A 111 -7.01 11.26 -1.56
CA GLN A 111 -5.79 11.84 -2.09
C GLN A 111 -4.68 11.79 -1.04
N MET A 112 -3.46 11.59 -1.53
CA MET A 112 -2.23 11.60 -0.76
C MET A 112 -1.34 12.73 -1.26
N LYS A 113 -0.62 13.38 -0.36
CA LYS A 113 0.42 14.36 -0.67
C LYS A 113 1.58 14.18 0.28
N ALA A 114 2.78 13.97 -0.23
CA ALA A 114 3.98 13.75 0.57
C ALA A 114 3.78 12.72 1.70
N ASN A 115 3.22 11.54 1.37
CA ASN A 115 2.88 10.45 2.30
C ASN A 115 1.77 10.75 3.33
N LYS A 116 1.02 11.85 3.18
CA LYS A 116 -0.06 12.20 4.10
C LYS A 116 -1.40 12.20 3.38
N GLU A 117 -2.44 11.75 4.06
CA GLU A 117 -3.81 11.86 3.60
C GLU A 117 -4.23 13.33 3.55
N VAL A 118 -4.86 13.75 2.45
CA VAL A 118 -5.34 15.12 2.28
C VAL A 118 -6.79 15.16 1.83
N GLY A 119 -7.51 16.18 2.31
CA GLY A 119 -8.92 16.40 2.01
C GLY A 119 -9.86 15.35 2.63
N ASN A 120 -11.10 15.35 2.13
CA ASN A 120 -12.08 14.34 2.50
C ASN A 120 -11.89 13.09 1.64
N TRP A 121 -12.11 11.95 2.28
CA TRP A 121 -12.09 10.63 1.68
C TRP A 121 -13.54 10.18 1.47
N LYS A 122 -13.78 9.51 0.36
CA LYS A 122 -15.07 8.88 0.05
C LYS A 122 -15.08 7.45 0.55
N TYR A 123 -16.18 7.06 1.17
CA TYR A 123 -16.37 5.74 1.77
C TYR A 123 -17.62 5.07 1.19
N TYR A 124 -17.52 3.79 0.84
CA TYR A 124 -18.58 3.08 0.15
C TYR A 124 -18.93 1.78 0.87
N ASP A 125 -20.18 1.35 0.78
CA ASP A 125 -20.57 0.01 1.22
C ASP A 125 -20.19 -1.08 0.18
N GLU A 126 -20.38 -2.35 0.54
CA GLU A 126 -20.11 -3.48 -0.36
C GLU A 126 -20.95 -3.49 -1.64
N ASN A 127 -22.05 -2.73 -1.67
CA ASN A 127 -22.90 -2.58 -2.85
C ASN A 127 -22.41 -1.44 -3.75
N GLY A 128 -21.45 -0.63 -3.31
CA GLY A 128 -20.89 0.51 -4.03
C GLY A 128 -21.63 1.82 -3.75
N ASN A 129 -22.54 1.86 -2.77
CA ASN A 129 -23.23 3.08 -2.38
C ASN A 129 -22.31 3.95 -1.55
N LEU A 130 -22.28 5.27 -1.85
CA LEU A 130 -21.54 6.24 -1.06
C LEU A 130 -22.18 6.38 0.32
N LEU A 131 -21.42 6.05 1.37
CA LEU A 131 -21.83 6.24 2.77
C LEU A 131 -21.59 7.68 3.23
N GLY A 132 -20.58 8.34 2.67
CA GLY A 132 -20.27 9.73 2.95
C GLY A 132 -18.83 10.10 2.65
N GLU A 133 -18.51 11.35 2.99
CA GLU A 133 -17.19 11.96 2.87
C GLU A 133 -16.72 12.48 4.22
N ALA A 134 -15.52 12.07 4.67
CA ALA A 134 -14.94 12.54 5.91
C ALA A 134 -13.40 12.53 5.84
N PRO A 135 -12.70 13.28 6.71
CA PRO A 135 -11.25 13.15 6.85
C PRO A 135 -10.84 11.72 7.20
N TYR A 136 -9.65 11.30 6.75
CA TYR A 136 -9.20 9.91 6.92
C TYR A 136 -9.19 9.41 8.37
N ASN A 137 -8.85 10.27 9.33
CA ASN A 137 -8.86 9.93 10.76
C ASN A 137 -10.27 9.74 11.35
N GLN A 138 -11.32 9.99 10.57
CA GLN A 138 -12.73 9.78 10.89
C GLN A 138 -13.35 8.66 10.03
N ILE A 139 -12.52 7.75 9.53
CA ILE A 139 -12.98 6.58 8.77
C ILE A 139 -14.10 5.83 9.51
N PRO A 140 -15.25 5.52 8.85
CA PRO A 140 -16.30 4.75 9.47
C PRO A 140 -15.80 3.38 9.92
N LYS A 141 -16.20 2.95 11.12
CA LYS A 141 -15.75 1.68 11.72
C LYS A 141 -15.89 0.49 10.77
N ALA A 142 -17.02 0.36 10.08
CA ALA A 142 -17.26 -0.73 9.13
C ALA A 142 -16.25 -0.78 7.99
N ILE A 143 -15.82 0.39 7.49
CA ILE A 143 -14.83 0.49 6.41
C ILE A 143 -13.44 0.14 6.91
N ARG A 144 -13.05 0.65 8.09
CA ARG A 144 -11.78 0.29 8.73
C ARG A 144 -11.68 -1.22 8.96
N ASP A 145 -12.72 -1.81 9.55
CA ASP A 145 -12.74 -3.24 9.86
C ASP A 145 -12.69 -4.09 8.58
N ALA A 146 -13.39 -3.67 7.51
CA ALA A 146 -13.32 -4.33 6.20
C ALA A 146 -11.93 -4.21 5.57
N LYS A 147 -11.30 -3.04 5.63
CA LYS A 147 -9.92 -2.82 5.17
C LYS A 147 -8.95 -3.75 5.88
N GLU A 148 -8.98 -3.78 7.21
CA GLU A 148 -8.10 -4.62 8.04
C GLU A 148 -8.28 -6.11 7.69
N LYS A 149 -9.54 -6.58 7.64
CA LYS A 149 -9.86 -7.95 7.22
C LYS A 149 -9.30 -8.30 5.84
N ASN A 150 -9.42 -7.40 4.87
CA ASN A 150 -8.95 -7.62 3.50
C ASN A 150 -7.43 -7.72 3.43
N ILE A 151 -6.71 -6.86 4.16
CA ILE A 151 -5.24 -6.89 4.26
C ILE A 151 -4.76 -8.15 4.99
N ASP A 152 -5.41 -8.52 6.09
CA ASP A 152 -5.07 -9.72 6.84
C ASP A 152 -5.27 -10.98 6.01
N GLN A 153 -6.37 -11.07 5.26
CA GLN A 153 -6.63 -12.21 4.38
C GLN A 153 -5.59 -12.30 3.26
N PHE A 154 -5.24 -11.17 2.64
CA PHE A 154 -4.20 -11.11 1.62
C PHE A 154 -2.88 -11.68 2.15
N TRP A 155 -2.44 -11.27 3.34
CA TRP A 155 -1.18 -11.76 3.89
C TRP A 155 -1.23 -13.21 4.37
N LYS A 156 -2.38 -13.67 4.88
CA LYS A 156 -2.60 -15.10 5.15
C LYS A 156 -2.45 -15.92 3.89
N ASP A 157 -3.06 -15.48 2.78
CA ASP A 157 -2.98 -16.16 1.48
C ASP A 157 -1.55 -16.22 0.97
N ILE A 158 -0.82 -15.10 1.02
CA ILE A 158 0.60 -15.01 0.62
C ILE A 158 1.47 -15.97 1.46
N LYS A 159 1.28 -15.98 2.79
CA LYS A 159 2.06 -16.85 3.70
C LYS A 159 1.73 -18.33 3.50
N SER A 160 0.47 -18.65 3.19
CA SER A 160 0.06 -20.02 2.86
C SER A 160 0.50 -20.50 1.47
N GLY A 161 1.16 -19.63 0.69
CA GLY A 161 1.69 -19.99 -0.62
C GLY A 161 0.60 -20.23 -1.67
N LYS A 162 -0.55 -19.56 -1.54
CA LYS A 162 -1.55 -19.53 -2.60
C LYS A 162 -1.04 -18.82 -3.86
#